data_AF-A3J0K9-F1
#
_entry.id   AF-A3J0K9-F1
#
_cell.length_a   1.000
_cell.length_b   1.000
_cell.length_c   1.000
_cell.angle_alpha   90.00
_cell.angle_beta   90.00
_cell.angle_gamma   90.00
#
_symmetry.space_group_name_H-M   'P 1'
#
loop_
_entity.id
_entity.type
_entity.pdbx_description
1 polymer ?
#
loop_
_entity_poly.entity_id
_entity_poly.type
_entity_poly.pdbx_seq_one_letter_code
_entity_poly.pdbx_strand_id
1 'polypeptide(L)'
;MKTKIMKNTFTVGQIVRFKNYKRKPEDKEAYFVVIQEEDENNQLVLFTIKTNRFYKAGETIIPEFPQEDLRFVDLKYSDLLQEKIITQDTIKFEVGIGTATAFIGEDALIEFEEKDGYLLSKNEFEFFSHSQYPIRGPLFILIDYKNMDDEKYNIVP
;
A
#
# COMPACT_ATOMS: atom_id res chain seq x y z
N MET A 1 -19.98 27.33 20.06
CA MET A 1 -19.07 26.23 20.45
C MET A 1 -18.25 25.86 19.23
N LYS A 2 -16.93 26.02 19.26
CA LYS A 2 -16.05 25.47 18.21
C LYS A 2 -15.86 23.99 18.52
N THR A 3 -16.41 23.12 17.67
CA THR A 3 -16.18 21.68 17.76
C THR A 3 -14.68 21.46 17.62
N LYS A 4 -14.05 20.91 18.66
CA LYS A 4 -12.65 20.51 18.62
C LYS A 4 -12.57 19.36 17.61
N ILE A 5 -12.06 19.64 16.42
CA ILE A 5 -11.82 18.59 15.43
C ILE A 5 -10.81 17.65 16.07
N MET A 6 -11.21 16.41 16.37
CA MET A 6 -10.25 15.40 16.81
C MET A 6 -9.30 15.15 15.65
N LYS A 7 -8.02 15.51 15.83
CA LYS A 7 -6.96 15.19 14.87
C LYS A 7 -6.88 13.66 14.85
N ASN A 8 -7.14 13.04 13.70
CA ASN A 8 -6.94 11.60 13.54
C ASN A 8 -5.44 11.35 13.53
N THR A 9 -4.93 10.60 14.49
CA THR A 9 -3.53 10.18 14.47
C THR A 9 -3.42 8.98 13.52
N PHE A 10 -2.66 9.15 12.44
CA PHE A 10 -2.32 8.08 11.51
C PHE A 10 -1.08 7.34 12.02
N THR A 11 -1.11 6.01 12.03
CA THR A 11 0.02 5.18 12.49
C THR A 11 0.61 4.37 11.35
N VAL A 12 1.91 4.02 11.44
CA VAL A 12 2.57 3.16 10.43
C VAL A 12 1.81 1.84 10.25
N GLY A 13 1.72 1.38 9.01
CA GLY A 13 1.01 0.16 8.62
C GLY A 13 -0.50 0.33 8.47
N GLN A 14 -1.06 1.49 8.81
CA GLN A 14 -2.47 1.75 8.65
C GLN A 14 -2.83 2.01 7.18
N ILE A 15 -3.92 1.36 6.72
CA ILE A 15 -4.42 1.54 5.36
C ILE A 15 -5.37 2.73 5.32
N VAL A 16 -5.13 3.61 4.36
CA VAL A 16 -5.91 4.83 4.12
C VAL A 16 -6.31 4.96 2.66
N ARG A 17 -7.31 5.80 2.43
CA ARG A 17 -7.68 6.29 1.09
C ARG A 17 -8.10 7.75 1.15
N PHE A 18 -8.06 8.42 0.01
CA PHE A 18 -8.64 9.76 -0.15
C PHE A 18 -10.17 9.70 -0.07
N LYS A 19 -10.79 10.61 0.69
CA LYS A 19 -12.25 10.68 0.88
C LYS A 19 -12.98 10.85 -0.46
N ASN A 20 -12.43 11.66 -1.35
CA ASN A 20 -13.03 12.10 -2.62
C ASN A 20 -12.23 11.62 -3.86
N TYR A 21 -11.67 10.41 -3.83
CA TYR A 21 -10.89 9.89 -4.96
C TYR A 21 -11.73 9.60 -6.22
N LYS A 22 -12.85 8.88 -6.03
CA LYS A 22 -13.73 8.49 -7.13
C LYS A 22 -14.44 9.70 -7.73
N ARG A 23 -14.42 9.82 -9.05
CA ARG A 23 -15.26 10.80 -9.76
C ARG A 23 -16.65 10.23 -10.05
N LYS A 24 -16.72 8.90 -10.22
CA LYS A 24 -17.95 8.15 -10.46
C LYS A 24 -17.99 6.90 -9.58
N PRO A 25 -19.18 6.37 -9.23
CA PRO A 25 -19.29 5.20 -8.35
C PRO A 25 -18.49 3.96 -8.82
N GLU A 26 -18.39 3.77 -10.14
CA GLU A 26 -17.69 2.66 -10.80
C GLU A 26 -16.16 2.81 -10.81
N ASP A 27 -15.62 4.00 -10.54
CA ASP A 27 -14.17 4.20 -10.47
C ASP A 27 -13.59 3.28 -9.37
N LYS A 28 -12.43 2.68 -9.62
CA LYS A 28 -11.70 1.94 -8.57
C LYS A 28 -11.12 2.92 -7.56
N GLU A 29 -11.13 2.55 -6.28
CA GLU A 29 -10.46 3.32 -5.22
C GLU A 29 -8.93 3.24 -5.38
N ALA A 30 -8.21 4.19 -4.77
CA ALA A 30 -6.78 4.08 -4.52
C ALA A 30 -6.53 3.90 -3.02
N TYR A 31 -5.62 2.98 -2.69
CA TYR A 31 -5.29 2.61 -1.32
C TYR A 31 -3.81 2.83 -1.07
N PHE A 32 -3.51 3.29 0.13
CA PHE A 32 -2.17 3.64 0.56
C PHE A 32 -1.93 3.13 1.97
N VAL A 33 -0.66 2.85 2.30
CA VAL A 33 -0.22 2.50 3.66
C VAL A 33 0.56 3.68 4.21
N VAL A 34 0.30 4.04 5.47
CA VAL A 34 1.14 5.01 6.19
C VAL A 34 2.51 4.37 6.46
N ILE A 35 3.58 5.00 5.99
CA ILE A 35 4.96 4.54 6.21
C ILE A 35 5.78 5.51 7.08
N GLN A 36 5.30 6.73 7.25
CA GLN A 36 5.84 7.68 8.23
C GLN A 36 4.66 8.42 8.86
N GLU A 37 4.64 8.46 10.20
CA GLU A 37 3.68 9.29 10.94
C GLU A 37 3.97 10.78 10.73
N GLU A 38 2.99 11.61 11.06
CA GLU A 38 3.10 13.07 10.95
C GLU A 38 4.24 13.58 11.87
N ASP A 39 5.30 14.12 11.25
CA ASP A 39 6.47 14.64 11.96
C ASP A 39 6.29 16.10 12.44
N GLU A 40 7.35 16.72 12.96
CA GLU A 40 7.34 18.12 13.40
C GLU A 40 7.02 19.12 12.27
N ASN A 41 7.20 18.72 11.01
CA ASN A 41 6.86 19.49 9.81
C ASN A 41 5.44 19.18 9.28
N ASN A 42 4.66 18.37 10.01
CA ASN A 42 3.38 17.80 9.60
C ASN A 42 3.44 16.95 8.32
N GLN A 43 4.58 16.32 8.04
CA GLN A 43 4.75 15.46 6.86
C GLN A 43 4.39 14.01 7.20
N LEU A 44 3.19 13.61 6.80
CA LEU A 44 2.79 12.21 6.72
C LEU A 44 3.32 11.63 5.40
N VAL A 45 3.88 10.43 5.41
CA VAL A 45 4.30 9.76 4.17
C VAL A 45 3.46 8.51 3.97
N LEU A 46 2.88 8.38 2.78
CA LEU A 46 2.12 7.22 2.37
C LEU A 46 2.84 6.46 1.26
N PHE A 47 2.58 5.17 1.18
CA PHE A 47 3.08 4.27 0.15
C PHE A 47 1.92 3.67 -0.64
N THR A 48 2.03 3.69 -1.96
CA THR A 48 0.97 3.26 -2.88
C THR A 48 0.94 1.74 -3.01
N ILE A 49 -0.14 1.10 -2.55
CA ILE A 49 -0.29 -0.37 -2.57
C ILE A 49 -0.49 -0.88 -4.00
N LYS A 50 -1.26 -0.13 -4.79
CA LYS A 50 -1.67 -0.54 -6.14
C LYS A 50 -1.58 0.59 -7.15
N THR A 51 -1.23 0.23 -8.37
CA THR A 51 -1.20 1.16 -9.49
C THR A 51 -2.60 1.70 -9.71
N ASN A 52 -2.72 3.01 -9.78
CA ASN A 52 -3.99 3.72 -9.91
C ASN A 52 -3.85 4.85 -10.94
N ARG A 53 -4.86 5.74 -11.04
CA ARG A 53 -4.89 6.81 -12.05
C ARG A 53 -3.69 7.76 -11.98
N PHE A 54 -3.14 7.98 -10.79
CA PHE A 54 -2.12 8.99 -10.56
C PHE A 54 -0.77 8.42 -10.16
N TYR A 55 -0.77 7.25 -9.50
CA TYR A 55 0.43 6.70 -8.88
C TYR A 55 0.65 5.24 -9.26
N LYS A 56 1.91 4.87 -9.49
CA LYS A 56 2.34 3.48 -9.64
C LYS A 56 2.37 2.79 -8.27
N ALA A 57 2.13 1.47 -8.24
CA ALA A 57 2.40 0.69 -7.02
C ALA A 57 3.87 0.88 -6.60
N GLY A 58 4.12 1.01 -5.30
CA GLY A 58 5.44 1.28 -4.75
C GLY A 58 5.85 2.74 -4.69
N GLU A 59 5.07 3.69 -5.22
CA GLU A 59 5.38 5.12 -5.10
C GLU A 59 4.99 5.68 -3.74
N THR A 60 5.78 6.65 -3.25
CA THR A 60 5.47 7.41 -2.04
C THR A 60 4.78 8.72 -2.37
N ILE A 61 3.87 9.13 -1.48
CA ILE A 61 3.16 10.41 -1.59
C ILE A 61 3.13 11.11 -0.23
N ILE A 62 3.23 12.43 -0.26
CA ILE A 62 3.04 13.30 0.90
C ILE A 62 1.75 14.08 0.67
N PRO A 63 0.65 13.77 1.38
CA PRO A 63 -0.58 14.53 1.27
C PRO A 63 -0.41 15.91 1.91
N GLU A 64 -1.00 16.94 1.28
CA GLU A 64 -0.94 18.32 1.80
C GLU A 64 -1.80 18.51 3.06
N PHE A 65 -3.00 17.91 3.08
CA PHE A 65 -3.96 18.04 4.19
C PHE A 65 -4.48 16.68 4.68
N PRO A 66 -3.63 15.82 5.26
CA PRO A 66 -3.99 14.43 5.59
C PRO A 66 -5.27 14.28 6.44
N GLN A 67 -5.49 15.20 7.39
CA GLN A 67 -6.69 15.20 8.24
C GLN A 67 -7.99 15.49 7.47
N GLU A 68 -7.91 16.35 6.46
CA GLU A 68 -9.04 16.78 5.65
C GLU A 68 -9.31 15.78 4.53
N ASP A 69 -8.25 15.21 3.96
CA ASP A 69 -8.31 14.43 2.73
C ASP A 69 -8.42 12.92 2.94
N LEU A 70 -7.88 12.38 4.04
CA LEU A 70 -7.75 10.94 4.22
C LEU A 70 -8.77 10.36 5.20
N ARG A 71 -9.11 9.10 4.98
CA ARG A 71 -9.81 8.27 5.97
C ARG A 71 -9.22 6.87 6.04
N PHE A 72 -9.32 6.27 7.21
CA PHE A 72 -9.02 4.87 7.43
C PHE A 72 -9.98 3.97 6.63
N VAL A 73 -9.48 2.81 6.22
CA VAL A 73 -10.30 1.81 5.55
C VAL A 73 -9.83 0.42 5.92
N ASP A 74 -10.80 -0.45 6.20
CA ASP A 74 -10.58 -1.87 6.30
C ASP A 74 -10.55 -2.43 4.87
N LEU A 75 -9.39 -2.94 4.46
CA LEU A 75 -9.17 -3.49 3.12
C LEU A 75 -9.02 -4.99 3.23
N LYS A 76 -9.74 -5.75 2.40
CA LYS A 76 -9.61 -7.21 2.32
C LYS A 76 -8.69 -7.64 1.19
N TYR A 77 -8.21 -8.89 1.25
CA TYR A 77 -7.42 -9.47 0.16
C TYR A 77 -8.22 -9.54 -1.15
N SER A 78 -9.51 -9.87 -1.09
CA SER A 78 -10.38 -9.88 -2.28
C SER A 78 -10.47 -8.53 -3.00
N ASP A 79 -10.33 -7.42 -2.28
CA ASP A 79 -10.44 -6.06 -2.83
C ASP A 79 -9.27 -5.69 -3.76
N LEU A 80 -8.19 -6.47 -3.71
CA LEU A 80 -6.99 -6.27 -4.53
C LEU A 80 -6.88 -7.26 -5.69
N LEU A 81 -7.82 -8.19 -5.85
CA LEU A 81 -7.81 -9.09 -7.00
C LEU A 81 -7.97 -8.32 -8.31
N GLN A 82 -7.22 -8.74 -9.33
CA GLN A 82 -7.11 -8.10 -10.65
C GLN A 82 -6.52 -6.67 -10.62
N GLU A 83 -5.95 -6.25 -9.49
CA GLU A 83 -5.19 -5.01 -9.40
C GLU A 83 -3.69 -5.28 -9.61
N LYS A 84 -2.97 -4.27 -10.12
CA LYS A 84 -1.51 -4.29 -10.15
C LYS A 84 -0.95 -3.84 -8.81
N ILE A 85 -0.46 -4.78 -8.02
CA ILE A 85 0.02 -4.58 -6.65
C ILE A 85 1.53 -4.82 -6.58
N ILE A 86 2.15 -4.27 -5.54
CA ILE A 86 3.56 -4.54 -5.20
C ILE A 86 3.66 -5.68 -4.20
N THR A 87 4.47 -6.68 -4.52
CA THR A 87 4.63 -7.91 -3.75
C THR A 87 6.10 -8.33 -3.72
N GLN A 88 6.48 -9.13 -2.72
CA GLN A 88 7.78 -9.79 -2.68
C GLN A 88 7.63 -11.28 -3.00
N ASP A 89 8.30 -11.75 -4.05
CA ASP A 89 8.37 -13.18 -4.40
C ASP A 89 8.96 -13.98 -3.24
N THR A 90 8.28 -15.03 -2.76
CA THR A 90 8.79 -15.89 -1.68
C THR A 90 9.90 -16.84 -2.09
N ILE A 91 10.10 -17.08 -3.39
CA ILE A 91 11.14 -17.99 -3.91
C ILE A 91 12.45 -17.23 -4.12
N LYS A 92 12.39 -16.07 -4.80
CA LYS A 92 13.56 -15.27 -5.15
C LYS A 92 13.81 -14.08 -4.22
N PHE A 93 12.85 -13.76 -3.35
CA PHE A 93 12.86 -12.56 -2.49
C PHE A 93 12.92 -11.24 -3.27
N GLU A 94 12.61 -11.28 -4.57
CA GLU A 94 12.54 -10.11 -5.45
C GLU A 94 11.25 -9.34 -5.22
N VAL A 95 11.35 -8.02 -5.12
CA VAL A 95 10.19 -7.12 -5.06
C VAL A 95 9.79 -6.73 -6.47
N GLY A 96 8.51 -6.90 -6.80
CA GLY A 96 8.00 -6.61 -8.13
C GLY A 96 6.55 -6.18 -8.12
N ILE A 97 6.09 -5.68 -9.27
CA ILE A 97 4.70 -5.27 -9.46
C ILE A 97 4.02 -6.30 -10.35
N GLY A 98 2.97 -6.91 -9.84
CA GLY A 98 2.25 -7.99 -10.52
C GLY A 98 0.74 -7.79 -10.47
N THR A 99 0.02 -8.47 -11.37
CA THR A 99 -1.45 -8.50 -11.28
C THR A 99 -1.87 -9.61 -10.34
N ALA A 100 -2.55 -9.28 -9.25
CA ALA A 100 -3.07 -10.27 -8.31
C ALA A 100 -4.18 -11.10 -8.95
N THR A 101 -4.10 -12.42 -8.83
CA THR A 101 -5.10 -13.35 -9.39
C THR A 101 -5.80 -14.19 -8.35
N ALA A 102 -5.13 -14.45 -7.22
CA ALA A 102 -5.71 -15.10 -6.06
C ALA A 102 -5.01 -14.61 -4.79
N PHE A 103 -5.52 -15.01 -3.63
CA PHE A 103 -4.84 -14.90 -2.34
C PHE A 103 -4.84 -16.27 -1.65
N ILE A 104 -3.87 -16.48 -0.77
CA ILE A 104 -3.72 -17.73 -0.03
C ILE A 104 -4.30 -17.55 1.37
N GLY A 105 -5.18 -18.46 1.77
CA GLY A 105 -5.84 -18.42 3.08
C GLY A 105 -7.24 -17.81 3.04
N GLU A 106 -7.65 -17.19 4.14
CA GLU A 106 -8.97 -16.58 4.29
C GLU A 106 -9.01 -15.16 3.71
N ASP A 107 -10.19 -14.73 3.26
CA ASP A 107 -10.47 -13.35 2.85
C ASP A 107 -10.61 -12.42 4.08
N ALA A 108 -9.50 -12.30 4.80
CA ALA A 108 -9.37 -11.48 6.00
C ALA A 108 -9.07 -10.03 5.66
N LEU A 109 -9.05 -9.17 6.68
CA LEU A 109 -8.50 -7.83 6.56
C LEU A 109 -6.99 -7.92 6.34
N ILE A 110 -6.47 -7.03 5.51
CA ILE A 110 -5.04 -6.88 5.28
C ILE A 110 -4.46 -6.21 6.52
N GLU A 111 -3.63 -6.98 7.22
CA GLU A 111 -2.82 -6.53 8.33
C GLU A 111 -1.36 -6.77 7.99
N PHE A 112 -0.50 -5.91 8.53
CA PHE A 112 0.92 -5.94 8.26
C PHE A 112 1.74 -6.36 9.48
N GLU A 113 2.86 -7.03 9.22
CA GLU A 113 3.92 -7.29 10.18
C GLU A 113 5.17 -6.53 9.75
N GLU A 114 5.79 -5.82 10.69
CA GLU A 114 7.06 -5.13 10.45
C GLU A 114 8.24 -6.08 10.61
N LYS A 115 9.12 -6.11 9.59
CA LYS A 115 10.36 -6.89 9.57
C LYS A 115 11.45 -6.08 8.88
N ASP A 116 12.59 -5.92 9.55
CA ASP A 116 13.82 -5.35 8.98
C ASP A 116 13.64 -4.07 8.11
N GLY A 117 12.77 -3.15 8.53
CA GLY A 117 12.52 -1.87 7.83
C GLY A 117 11.50 -1.93 6.68
N TYR A 118 10.74 -3.01 6.56
CA TYR A 118 9.61 -3.14 5.64
C TYR A 118 8.38 -3.72 6.35
N LEU A 119 7.21 -3.54 5.75
CA LEU A 119 5.97 -4.18 6.18
C LEU A 119 5.57 -5.25 5.17
N LEU A 120 5.21 -6.43 5.67
CA LEU A 120 4.65 -7.53 4.88
C LEU A 120 3.22 -7.82 5.28
N SER A 121 2.32 -8.05 4.32
CA SER A 121 0.98 -8.55 4.65
C SER A 121 1.05 -9.96 5.24
N LYS A 122 0.15 -10.27 6.18
CA LYS A 122 0.12 -11.59 6.85
C LYS A 122 -0.17 -12.76 5.90
N ASN A 123 -1.01 -12.55 4.88
CA ASN A 123 -1.28 -13.54 3.85
C ASN A 123 -0.61 -13.13 2.53
N GLU A 124 -0.52 -14.10 1.63
CA GLU A 124 0.12 -13.96 0.33
C GLU A 124 -0.91 -13.81 -0.79
N PHE A 125 -0.50 -13.15 -1.87
CA PHE A 125 -1.17 -13.14 -3.16
C PHE A 125 -0.50 -14.11 -4.13
N GLU A 126 -1.29 -14.71 -5.01
CA GLU A 126 -0.79 -15.21 -6.28
C GLU A 126 -0.84 -14.08 -7.30
N PHE A 127 0.26 -13.87 -8.02
CA PHE A 127 0.36 -12.82 -9.03
C PHE A 127 1.17 -13.28 -10.24
N PHE A 128 0.81 -12.76 -11.41
CA PHE A 128 1.64 -12.87 -12.59
C PHE A 128 2.59 -11.67 -12.64
N SER A 129 3.89 -11.95 -12.54
CA SER A 129 4.96 -11.05 -12.99
C SER A 129 5.28 -11.34 -14.46
N HIS A 130 6.40 -10.83 -14.99
CA HIS A 130 6.92 -11.13 -16.33
C HIS A 130 7.14 -12.63 -16.66
N SER A 131 6.92 -13.53 -15.70
CA SER A 131 7.06 -14.99 -15.88
C SER A 131 5.74 -15.65 -16.32
N GLN A 132 5.83 -16.77 -17.05
CA GLN A 132 4.65 -17.53 -17.50
C GLN A 132 3.92 -18.28 -16.37
N TYR A 133 4.49 -18.32 -15.16
CA TYR A 133 3.92 -19.01 -14.01
C TYR A 133 3.50 -18.01 -12.93
N PRO A 134 2.37 -18.25 -12.23
CA PRO A 134 1.99 -17.43 -11.09
C PRO A 134 3.03 -17.59 -9.98
N ILE A 135 3.43 -16.46 -9.40
CA ILE A 135 4.34 -16.36 -8.26
C ILE A 135 3.51 -16.04 -7.02
N ARG A 136 4.05 -16.36 -5.84
CA ARG A 136 3.41 -16.07 -4.55
C ARG A 136 4.23 -15.10 -3.73
N GLY A 137 3.54 -14.25 -2.98
CA GLY A 137 4.18 -13.22 -2.19
C GLY A 137 3.23 -12.38 -1.35
N PRO A 138 3.64 -11.94 -0.15
CA PRO A 138 2.91 -10.91 0.57
C PRO A 138 2.96 -9.58 -0.19
N LEU A 139 2.04 -8.67 0.13
CA LEU A 139 2.25 -7.26 -0.17
C LEU A 139 3.53 -6.80 0.50
N PHE A 140 4.31 -6.03 -0.23
CA PHE A 140 5.58 -5.48 0.25
C PHE A 140 5.49 -3.96 0.32
N ILE A 141 5.74 -3.40 1.51
CA ILE A 141 5.73 -1.96 1.75
C ILE A 141 7.09 -1.56 2.31
N LEU A 142 7.80 -0.69 1.62
CA LEU A 142 9.06 -0.14 2.12
C LEU A 142 8.75 1.02 3.08
N ILE A 143 9.27 0.96 4.32
CA ILE A 143 9.08 2.02 5.32
C ILE A 143 10.07 3.17 5.08
N ASP A 144 11.20 2.88 4.43
CA ASP A 144 12.29 3.83 4.25
C ASP A 144 12.05 4.83 3.10
N TYR A 145 11.38 5.94 3.43
CA TYR A 145 11.14 7.06 2.51
C TYR A 145 12.43 7.68 1.96
N LYS A 146 13.57 7.60 2.68
CA LYS A 146 14.83 8.27 2.29
C LYS A 146 15.74 7.44 1.40
N ASN A 147 15.52 6.12 1.32
CA ASN A 147 16.38 5.18 0.59
C ASN A 147 15.66 4.48 -0.58
N MET A 148 14.59 5.07 -1.14
CA MET A 148 13.96 4.52 -2.35
C MET A 148 14.84 4.57 -3.60
N ASP A 149 15.89 5.41 -3.61
CA ASP A 149 16.90 5.47 -4.67
C ASP A 149 18.08 4.50 -4.43
N ASP A 150 18.07 3.71 -3.33
CA ASP A 150 19.10 2.70 -3.13
C ASP A 150 18.90 1.54 -4.13
N GLU A 151 19.93 1.24 -4.92
CA GLU A 151 20.04 0.11 -5.86
C GLU A 151 19.74 -1.29 -5.23
N LYS A 152 19.51 -1.34 -3.91
CA LYS A 152 19.20 -2.53 -3.13
C LYS A 152 17.82 -3.13 -3.43
N TYR A 153 16.85 -2.31 -3.86
CA TYR A 153 15.51 -2.77 -4.22
C TYR A 153 15.19 -2.38 -5.66
N ASN A 154 15.86 -3.01 -6.62
CA ASN A 154 15.46 -2.94 -8.03
C ASN A 154 14.04 -3.50 -8.18
N ILE A 155 13.02 -2.65 -8.05
CA ILE A 155 11.62 -3.04 -8.25
C ILE A 155 11.51 -3.48 -9.71
N VAL A 156 11.40 -4.79 -9.92
CA VAL A 156 11.27 -5.34 -11.25
C VAL A 156 9.88 -4.96 -11.76
N PRO A 157 9.77 -4.32 -12.94
CA PRO A 157 8.48 -3.95 -13.52
C PRO A 157 7.52 -5.12 -13.67
#